data_AF-A0A4R1QAM1-F1
#
_entry.id   AF-A0A4R1QAM1-F1
#
_cell.length_a   1.000
_cell.length_b   1.000
_cell.length_c   1.000
_cell.angle_alpha   90.00
_cell.angle_beta   90.00
_cell.angle_gamma   90.00
#
_symmetry.space_group_name_H-M   'P 1'
#
loop_
_entity.id
_entity.type
_entity.pdbx_description
1 polymer ?
#
loop_
_entity_poly.entity_id
_entity_poly.type
_entity_poly.pdbx_seq_one_letter_code
_entity_poly.pdbx_strand_id
1 'polypeptide(L)'
;MKPLTWDEMNEQDKQAAEWLLNFPDKRKAYFESMAKMYNTNGEYASEVAATLYTGMPKGSDVGRPAEDKAIGLVELSQQNIWIMTIEDVYKVLSPKKLIFLEARRQAEITYYDAKQGRPGWVAETAKQYCNLIEKQYGYYHLPAEKTVKSWWKDVINITVRVAQRRGCL
;
A
#
# COMPACT_ATOMS: atom_id res chain seq x y z
N MET A 1 18.85 -20.26 -2.89
CA MET A 1 17.54 -19.66 -2.62
C MET A 1 16.49 -20.74 -2.83
N LYS A 2 15.66 -21.04 -1.82
CA LYS A 2 14.56 -21.99 -1.97
C LYS A 2 13.50 -21.34 -2.87
N PRO A 3 12.94 -22.05 -3.88
CA PRO A 3 11.85 -21.50 -4.67
C PRO A 3 10.62 -21.29 -3.79
N LEU A 4 9.92 -20.17 -3.99
CA LEU A 4 8.65 -19.88 -3.33
C LEU A 4 7.62 -20.93 -3.75
N THR A 5 6.82 -21.36 -2.78
CA THR A 5 5.63 -22.17 -3.00
C THR A 5 4.51 -21.33 -3.63
N TRP A 6 3.54 -22.00 -4.25
CA TRP A 6 2.39 -21.31 -4.85
C TRP A 6 1.58 -20.50 -3.81
N ASP A 7 1.48 -21.02 -2.59
CA ASP A 7 0.78 -20.36 -1.49
C ASP A 7 1.50 -19.08 -1.03
N GLU A 8 2.83 -19.12 -0.91
CA GLU A 8 3.63 -17.94 -0.56
C GLU A 8 3.53 -16.86 -1.65
N MET A 9 3.54 -17.25 -2.93
CA MET A 9 3.36 -16.29 -4.04
C MET A 9 1.99 -15.62 -3.99
N ASN A 10 0.93 -16.39 -3.74
CA ASN A 10 -0.42 -15.85 -3.63
C ASN A 10 -0.57 -14.90 -2.43
N GLU A 11 0.10 -15.18 -1.32
CA GLU A 11 0.04 -14.31 -0.15
C GLU A 11 0.78 -12.99 -0.40
N GLN A 12 1.95 -13.04 -1.05
CA GLN A 12 2.67 -11.86 -1.50
C GLN A 12 1.82 -10.99 -2.45
N ASP A 13 1.14 -11.62 -3.41
CA ASP A 13 0.25 -10.92 -4.35
C ASP A 13 -0.93 -10.26 -3.64
N LYS A 14 -1.56 -10.94 -2.66
CA LYS A 14 -2.65 -10.37 -1.86
C LYS A 14 -2.18 -9.19 -1.02
N GLN A 15 -1.04 -9.32 -0.35
CA GLN A 15 -0.51 -8.24 0.47
C GLN A 15 -0.16 -7.01 -0.38
N ALA A 16 0.46 -7.22 -1.55
CA ALA A 16 0.72 -6.15 -2.52
C ALA A 16 -0.58 -5.50 -3.01
N ALA A 17 -1.61 -6.30 -3.32
CA ALA A 17 -2.92 -5.81 -3.73
C ALA A 17 -3.58 -4.96 -2.65
N GLU A 18 -3.59 -5.41 -1.40
CA GLU A 18 -4.18 -4.69 -0.27
C GLU A 18 -3.50 -3.33 -0.06
N TRP A 19 -2.17 -3.30 -0.07
CA TRP A 19 -1.41 -2.05 0.05
C TRP A 19 -1.69 -1.09 -1.10
N LEU A 20 -1.73 -1.59 -2.34
CA LEU A 20 -2.02 -0.76 -3.50
C LEU A 20 -3.43 -0.17 -3.44
N LEU A 21 -4.45 -0.95 -3.11
CA LEU A 21 -5.83 -0.49 -3.09
C LEU A 21 -6.07 0.54 -1.98
N ASN A 22 -5.52 0.30 -0.80
CA ASN A 22 -5.75 1.14 0.39
C ASN A 22 -4.64 2.17 0.65
N PHE A 23 -3.72 2.37 -0.30
CA PHE A 23 -2.54 3.22 -0.10
C PHE A 23 -2.86 4.65 0.40
N PRO A 24 -3.82 5.39 -0.19
CA PRO A 24 -4.11 6.75 0.27
C PRO A 24 -4.50 6.80 1.76
N ASP A 25 -5.34 5.86 2.19
CA ASP A 25 -5.83 5.79 3.57
C ASP A 25 -4.75 5.29 4.52
N LYS A 26 -4.01 4.23 4.15
CA LYS A 26 -2.88 3.73 4.95
C LYS A 26 -1.79 4.79 5.11
N ARG A 27 -1.48 5.55 4.07
CA ARG A 27 -0.52 6.66 4.11
C ARG A 27 -1.00 7.78 5.03
N LYS A 28 -2.27 8.18 4.92
CA LYS A 28 -2.86 9.21 5.79
C LYS A 28 -2.84 8.77 7.26
N ALA A 29 -3.30 7.55 7.55
CA ALA A 29 -3.32 6.98 8.89
C ALA A 29 -1.92 6.88 9.51
N TYR A 30 -0.91 6.54 8.71
CA TYR A 30 0.49 6.55 9.14
C TYR A 30 0.96 7.95 9.57
N PHE A 31 0.74 8.97 8.75
CA PHE A 31 1.14 10.34 9.09
C PHE A 31 0.37 10.89 10.30
N GLU A 32 -0.90 10.55 10.45
CA GLU A 32 -1.68 10.91 11.65
C GLU A 32 -1.15 10.21 12.90
N SER A 33 -0.77 8.94 12.80
CA SER A 33 -0.19 8.18 13.91
C SER A 33 1.18 8.74 14.32
N MET A 34 2.01 9.09 13.34
CA MET A 34 3.28 9.79 13.56
C MET A 34 3.05 11.16 14.23
N ALA A 35 2.12 11.98 13.74
CA ALA A 35 1.78 13.28 14.32
C ALA A 35 1.31 13.19 15.78
N LYS A 36 0.50 12.17 16.11
CA LYS A 36 0.07 11.90 17.49
C LYS A 36 1.26 11.56 18.40
N MET A 37 2.20 10.75 17.92
CA MET A 37 3.43 10.43 18.67
C MET A 37 4.28 11.69 18.92
N TYR A 38 4.45 12.56 17.92
CA TYR A 38 5.16 13.84 18.10
C TYR A 38 4.53 14.74 19.13
N ASN A 39 3.23 14.98 19.01
CA ASN A 39 2.51 15.92 19.88
C ASN A 39 2.42 15.42 21.33
N THR A 40 2.54 14.10 21.54
CA THR A 40 2.51 13.49 22.88
C THR A 40 3.90 13.50 23.54
N ASN A 41 4.98 13.41 22.75
CA ASN A 41 6.35 13.21 23.26
C ASN A 41 7.31 14.39 23.04
N GLY A 42 6.90 15.47 22.37
CA GLY A 42 7.66 16.73 22.25
C GLY A 42 8.86 16.71 21.30
N GLU A 43 9.45 15.56 21.01
CA GLU A 43 10.57 15.37 20.09
C GLU A 43 10.68 13.86 19.74
N TYR A 44 11.50 13.50 18.75
CA TYR A 44 11.78 12.14 18.19
C TYR A 44 11.14 11.82 16.85
N ALA A 45 11.64 12.48 15.81
CA ALA A 45 11.33 12.18 14.40
C ALA A 45 12.44 11.44 13.68
N SER A 46 13.64 11.93 13.92
CA SER A 46 14.80 11.65 13.09
C SER A 46 15.58 10.44 13.59
N GLU A 47 15.30 9.94 14.80
CA GLU A 47 16.08 8.87 15.43
C GLU A 47 15.46 7.47 15.33
N VAL A 48 14.20 7.36 14.91
CA VAL A 48 13.49 6.05 14.84
C VAL A 48 14.04 5.16 13.72
N ALA A 49 14.73 5.73 12.72
CA ALA A 49 15.48 4.97 11.73
C ALA A 49 16.87 4.52 12.22
N ALA A 50 17.41 5.14 13.28
CA ALA A 50 18.79 4.92 13.75
C ALA A 50 18.90 4.04 15.00
N THR A 51 17.83 3.92 15.81
CA THR A 51 17.91 3.37 17.17
C THR A 51 17.41 1.93 17.34
N LEU A 52 16.93 1.26 16.29
CA LEU A 52 16.61 -0.18 16.35
C LEU A 52 17.85 -1.07 16.63
N TYR A 53 19.06 -0.49 16.78
CA TYR A 53 20.29 -1.22 17.08
C TYR A 53 20.97 -0.86 18.42
N THR A 54 20.45 0.05 19.24
CA THR A 54 21.17 0.49 20.45
C THR A 54 20.26 0.77 21.66
N GLY A 55 20.33 -0.12 22.66
CA GLY A 55 20.32 0.25 24.08
C GLY A 55 18.99 0.69 24.71
N MET A 56 18.24 -0.28 25.22
CA MET A 56 17.03 -0.14 26.05
C MET A 56 17.27 0.71 27.32
N PRO A 57 16.40 1.66 27.71
CA PRO A 57 16.38 2.21 29.07
C PRO A 57 15.58 1.28 30.01
N LYS A 58 16.23 0.82 31.09
CA LYS A 58 15.58 0.08 32.19
C LYS A 58 14.78 1.03 33.08
N GLY A 59 13.51 0.71 33.33
CA GLY A 59 12.68 1.32 34.37
C GLY A 59 11.48 0.43 34.71
N SER A 60 11.38 0.04 35.97
CA SER A 60 10.33 -0.81 36.56
C SER A 60 9.10 0.02 36.95
N ASP A 61 7.90 -0.33 36.46
CA ASP A 61 6.81 -0.95 37.24
C ASP A 61 5.46 -0.90 36.51
N VAL A 62 4.71 -2.00 36.69
CA VAL A 62 3.28 -2.29 36.53
C VAL A 62 2.46 -1.52 35.47
N GLY A 63 2.05 -2.29 34.45
CA GLY A 63 1.44 -1.84 33.21
C GLY A 63 2.50 -1.90 32.12
N ARG A 64 2.18 -2.38 30.92
CA ARG A 64 3.17 -2.53 29.83
C ARG A 64 3.26 -1.35 28.83
N PRO A 65 3.19 -0.04 29.21
CA PRO A 65 3.35 1.05 28.25
C PRO A 65 4.65 1.00 27.43
N ALA A 66 5.73 0.46 27.97
CA ALA A 66 7.00 0.35 27.23
C ALA A 66 6.94 -0.72 26.14
N GLU A 67 6.30 -1.86 26.41
CA GLU A 67 6.11 -2.92 25.41
C GLU A 67 5.11 -2.48 24.33
N ASP A 68 4.00 -1.84 24.72
CA ASP A 68 3.01 -1.32 23.78
C ASP A 68 3.60 -0.23 22.87
N LYS A 69 4.45 0.65 23.44
CA LYS A 69 5.21 1.64 22.66
C LYS A 69 6.20 0.99 21.70
N ALA A 70 6.92 -0.04 22.15
CA ALA A 70 7.86 -0.77 21.30
C ALA A 70 7.16 -1.47 20.12
N ILE A 71 6.02 -2.13 20.39
CA ILE A 71 5.17 -2.75 19.36
C ILE A 71 4.68 -1.69 18.36
N GLY A 72 4.16 -0.57 18.84
CA GLY A 72 3.71 0.53 17.98
C GLY A 72 4.82 1.10 17.10
N LEU A 73 6.05 1.22 17.61
CA LEU A 73 7.20 1.67 16.82
C LEU A 73 7.60 0.66 15.73
N VAL A 74 7.57 -0.64 16.04
CA VAL A 74 7.85 -1.69 15.06
C VAL A 74 6.79 -1.69 13.95
N GLU A 75 5.51 -1.58 14.31
CA GLU A 75 4.41 -1.50 13.34
C GLU A 75 4.54 -0.27 12.43
N LEU A 76 4.83 0.91 13.00
CA LEU A 76 5.07 2.12 12.22
C LEU A 76 6.28 1.98 11.30
N SER A 77 7.35 1.32 11.75
CA SER A 77 8.52 1.07 10.90
C SER A 77 8.14 0.21 9.70
N GLN A 78 7.37 -0.87 9.90
CA GLN A 78 6.93 -1.75 8.83
C GLN A 78 6.00 -1.03 7.85
N GLN A 79 5.08 -0.20 8.37
CA GLN A 79 4.21 0.63 7.54
C GLN A 79 5.01 1.64 6.70
N ASN A 80 6.03 2.27 7.30
CA ASN A 80 6.89 3.21 6.59
C ASN A 80 7.62 2.53 5.42
N ILE A 81 8.15 1.33 5.62
CA ILE A 81 8.81 0.58 4.53
C ILE A 81 7.82 0.30 3.40
N TRP A 82 6.59 -0.12 3.71
CA TRP A 82 5.54 -0.33 2.70
C TRP A 82 5.14 0.97 1.99
N ILE A 83 5.04 2.09 2.70
CA ILE A 83 4.75 3.39 2.09
C ILE A 83 5.85 3.76 1.08
N MET A 84 7.12 3.66 1.49
CA MET A 84 8.25 3.91 0.59
C MET A 84 8.26 2.97 -0.62
N THR A 85 7.91 1.70 -0.41
CA THR A 85 7.75 0.71 -1.48
C THR A 85 6.73 1.17 -2.52
N ILE A 86 5.54 1.59 -2.10
CA ILE A 86 4.49 2.04 -3.03
C ILE A 86 4.87 3.37 -3.69
N GLU A 87 5.52 4.29 -2.99
CA GLU A 87 6.03 5.54 -3.59
C GLU A 87 7.07 5.26 -4.68
N ASP A 88 7.91 4.25 -4.52
CA ASP A 88 8.84 3.83 -5.58
C ASP A 88 8.13 3.13 -6.75
N VAL A 89 7.11 2.31 -6.47
CA VAL A 89 6.28 1.72 -7.51
C VAL A 89 5.67 2.83 -8.38
N TYR A 90 5.15 3.89 -7.79
CA TYR A 90 4.60 5.02 -8.54
C TYR A 90 5.60 5.70 -9.46
N LYS A 91 6.87 5.82 -9.05
CA LYS A 91 7.93 6.40 -9.89
C LYS A 91 8.24 5.53 -11.11
N VAL A 92 8.04 4.22 -11.00
CA VAL A 92 8.35 3.24 -12.05
C VAL A 92 7.16 2.99 -12.99
N LEU A 93 5.92 3.17 -12.50
CA LEU A 93 4.73 2.94 -13.31
C LEU A 93 4.59 4.00 -14.41
N SER A 94 4.29 3.54 -15.63
CA SER A 94 3.92 4.44 -16.74
C SER A 94 2.69 5.29 -16.37
N PRO A 95 2.53 6.51 -16.92
CA PRO A 95 1.37 7.37 -16.67
C PRO A 95 0.03 6.65 -16.87
N LYS A 96 -0.06 5.80 -17.90
CA LYS A 96 -1.22 4.96 -18.19
C LYS A 96 -1.58 4.02 -17.03
N LYS A 97 -0.58 3.37 -16.43
CA LYS A 97 -0.75 2.44 -15.31
C LYS A 97 -1.07 3.17 -14.00
N LEU A 98 -0.62 4.42 -13.84
CA LEU A 98 -1.01 5.26 -12.70
C LEU A 98 -2.50 5.62 -12.75
N ILE A 99 -3.01 6.04 -13.92
CA ILE A 99 -4.44 6.31 -14.12
C ILE A 99 -5.26 5.03 -13.92
N PHE A 100 -4.77 3.89 -14.43
CA PHE A 100 -5.38 2.59 -14.18
C PHE A 100 -5.47 2.23 -12.70
N LEU A 101 -4.39 2.46 -11.94
CA LEU A 101 -4.38 2.16 -10.52
C LEU A 101 -5.39 3.04 -9.76
N GLU A 102 -5.51 4.31 -10.14
CA GLU A 102 -6.52 5.21 -9.60
C GLU A 102 -7.95 4.74 -9.93
N ALA A 103 -8.20 4.38 -11.18
CA ALA A 103 -9.49 3.81 -11.59
C ALA A 103 -9.83 2.53 -10.81
N ARG A 104 -8.84 1.67 -10.55
CA ARG A 104 -9.01 0.43 -9.79
C ARG A 104 -9.41 0.70 -8.34
N ARG A 105 -8.87 1.76 -7.71
CA ARG A 105 -9.28 2.17 -6.35
C ARG A 105 -10.70 2.70 -6.32
N GLN A 106 -11.07 3.55 -7.27
CA GLN A 106 -12.44 4.07 -7.36
C GLN A 106 -13.45 2.94 -7.56
N ALA A 107 -13.10 1.94 -8.37
CA ALA A 107 -13.91 0.73 -8.53
C ALA A 107 -14.04 -0.09 -7.23
N GLU A 108 -12.99 -0.14 -6.41
CA GLU A 108 -13.04 -0.80 -5.09
C GLU A 108 -14.01 -0.09 -4.15
N ILE A 109 -13.92 1.24 -4.05
CA ILE A 109 -14.81 2.07 -3.21
C ILE A 109 -16.27 1.88 -3.66
N THR A 110 -16.52 2.00 -4.97
CA THR A 110 -17.87 1.83 -5.54
C THR A 110 -18.45 0.45 -5.23
N TYR A 111 -17.61 -0.59 -5.20
CA TYR A 111 -18.03 -1.94 -4.85
C TYR A 111 -18.36 -2.10 -3.36
N TYR A 112 -17.55 -1.54 -2.46
CA TYR A 112 -17.84 -1.57 -1.03
C TYR A 112 -19.20 -0.95 -0.70
N ASP A 113 -19.61 0.08 -1.45
CA ASP A 113 -20.91 0.74 -1.27
C ASP A 113 -22.07 -0.02 -1.94
N ALA A 114 -21.82 -0.68 -3.07
CA ALA A 114 -22.81 -1.45 -3.83
C ALA A 114 -22.98 -2.88 -3.28
N LYS A 115 -23.79 -3.03 -2.21
CA LYS A 115 -24.06 -4.28 -1.47
C LYS A 115 -24.63 -5.48 -2.25
N GLN A 116 -24.58 -5.57 -3.59
CA GLN A 116 -25.11 -6.72 -4.36
C GLN A 116 -24.36 -7.01 -5.66
N GLY A 117 -24.05 -8.30 -5.89
CA GLY A 117 -23.63 -8.85 -7.19
C GLY A 117 -22.23 -9.46 -7.24
N ARG A 118 -21.95 -10.23 -8.30
CA ARG A 118 -20.62 -10.82 -8.56
C ARG A 118 -19.63 -9.69 -8.90
N PRO A 119 -18.48 -9.59 -8.23
CA PRO A 119 -17.54 -8.49 -8.42
C PRO A 119 -16.95 -8.52 -9.82
N GLY A 120 -17.48 -7.65 -10.69
CA GLY A 120 -16.89 -7.31 -11.98
C GLY A 120 -15.93 -6.14 -11.83
N TRP A 121 -14.97 -6.18 -10.88
CA TRP A 121 -14.04 -5.06 -10.67
C TRP A 121 -13.36 -4.64 -11.98
N VAL A 122 -13.19 -5.57 -12.91
CA VAL A 122 -12.64 -5.30 -14.24
C VAL A 122 -13.51 -4.35 -15.06
N ALA A 123 -14.82 -4.57 -15.12
CA ALA A 123 -15.73 -3.75 -15.91
C ALA A 123 -15.84 -2.34 -15.30
N GLU A 124 -15.96 -2.25 -13.98
CA GLU A 124 -16.02 -0.96 -13.30
C GLU A 124 -14.69 -0.21 -13.42
N THR A 125 -13.55 -0.91 -13.27
CA THR A 125 -12.23 -0.30 -13.47
C THR A 125 -12.06 0.19 -14.91
N ALA A 126 -12.52 -0.56 -15.91
CA ALA A 126 -12.45 -0.14 -17.31
C ALA A 126 -13.27 1.14 -17.57
N LYS A 127 -14.48 1.21 -16.99
CA LYS A 127 -15.34 2.38 -17.05
C LYS A 127 -14.70 3.60 -16.38
N GLN A 128 -14.22 3.46 -15.14
CA GLN A 128 -13.55 4.53 -14.41
C GLN A 128 -12.28 5.00 -15.13
N TYR A 129 -11.50 4.06 -15.67
CA TYR A 129 -10.32 4.37 -16.46
C TYR A 129 -10.67 5.19 -17.71
N CYS A 130 -11.72 4.79 -18.44
CA CYS A 130 -12.19 5.54 -19.61
C CYS A 130 -12.56 6.98 -19.23
N ASN A 131 -13.32 7.16 -18.14
CA ASN A 131 -13.72 8.48 -17.63
C ASN A 131 -12.49 9.34 -17.29
N LEU A 132 -11.49 8.77 -16.62
CA LEU A 132 -10.26 9.50 -16.26
C LEU A 132 -9.43 9.89 -17.48
N ILE A 133 -9.30 9.00 -18.47
CA ILE A 133 -8.59 9.30 -19.71
C ILE A 133 -9.31 10.36 -20.52
N GLU A 134 -10.63 10.28 -20.65
CA GLU A 134 -11.42 11.27 -21.36
C GLU A 134 -11.33 12.64 -20.67
N LYS A 135 -11.40 12.68 -19.34
CA LYS A 135 -11.21 13.91 -18.56
C LYS A 135 -9.81 14.51 -18.72
N GLN A 136 -8.77 13.69 -18.79
CA GLN A 136 -7.38 14.16 -18.83
C GLN A 136 -6.89 14.49 -20.24
N TYR A 137 -7.35 13.75 -21.26
CA TYR A 137 -6.82 13.81 -22.62
C TYR A 137 -7.87 14.08 -23.70
N GLY A 138 -9.16 14.12 -23.35
CA GLY A 138 -10.25 14.46 -24.28
C GLY A 138 -10.63 13.37 -25.28
N TYR A 139 -10.23 12.11 -25.08
CA TYR A 139 -10.61 11.01 -25.96
C TYR A 139 -11.14 9.79 -25.21
N TYR A 140 -12.05 9.07 -25.86
CA TYR A 140 -12.64 7.85 -25.35
C TYR A 140 -11.70 6.65 -25.54
N HIS A 141 -11.44 5.89 -24.47
CA HIS A 141 -10.69 4.64 -24.53
C HIS A 141 -11.16 3.65 -23.48
N LEU A 142 -11.94 2.66 -23.91
CA LEU A 142 -12.35 1.54 -23.07
C LEU A 142 -11.39 0.35 -23.28
N PRO A 143 -10.58 -0.03 -22.28
CA PRO A 143 -9.68 -1.17 -22.40
C PRO A 143 -10.45 -2.49 -22.38
N ALA A 144 -9.99 -3.47 -23.15
CA ALA A 144 -10.53 -4.83 -23.10
C ALA A 144 -10.27 -5.49 -21.72
N GLU A 145 -11.13 -6.42 -21.32
CA GLU A 145 -11.03 -7.14 -20.05
C GLU A 145 -9.64 -7.79 -19.84
N LYS A 146 -9.11 -8.44 -20.89
CA LYS A 146 -7.77 -9.04 -20.88
C LYS A 146 -6.68 -8.03 -20.56
N THR A 147 -6.83 -6.80 -21.06
CA THR A 147 -5.87 -5.72 -20.87
C THR A 147 -5.90 -5.23 -19.42
N VAL A 148 -7.09 -5.07 -18.85
CA VAL A 148 -7.25 -4.69 -17.43
C VAL A 148 -6.64 -5.75 -16.50
N LYS A 149 -6.92 -7.03 -16.74
CA LYS A 149 -6.31 -8.13 -15.96
C LYS A 149 -4.79 -8.15 -16.09
N SER A 150 -4.28 -7.93 -17.31
CA SER A 150 -2.84 -7.88 -17.56
C SER A 150 -2.18 -6.70 -16.85
N TRP A 151 -2.77 -5.50 -16.88
CA TRP A 151 -2.22 -4.35 -16.17
C TRP A 151 -2.24 -4.55 -14.66
N TRP A 152 -3.29 -5.15 -14.12
CA TRP A 152 -3.32 -5.48 -12.70
C TRP A 152 -2.20 -6.45 -12.32
N LYS A 153 -2.04 -7.54 -13.07
CA LYS A 153 -0.96 -8.50 -12.86
C LYS A 153 0.42 -7.84 -12.96
N ASP A 154 0.62 -6.96 -13.95
CA ASP A 154 1.88 -6.24 -14.11
C ASP A 154 2.18 -5.33 -12.91
N VAL A 155 1.19 -4.58 -12.44
CA VAL A 155 1.33 -3.68 -11.29
C VAL A 155 1.68 -4.48 -10.04
N ILE A 156 0.97 -5.59 -9.78
CA ILE A 156 1.27 -6.48 -8.65
C ILE A 156 2.69 -7.05 -8.74
N ASN A 157 3.09 -7.57 -9.90
CA ASN A 157 4.43 -8.10 -10.11
C ASN A 157 5.53 -7.06 -9.85
N ILE A 158 5.32 -5.81 -10.28
CA ILE A 158 6.25 -4.71 -10.02
C ILE A 158 6.32 -4.45 -8.51
N THR A 159 5.17 -4.34 -7.85
CA THR A 159 5.09 -4.10 -6.40
C THR A 159 5.78 -5.19 -5.60
N VAL A 160 5.49 -6.47 -5.87
CA VAL A 160 6.14 -7.61 -5.19
C VAL A 160 7.66 -7.56 -5.38
N ARG A 161 8.15 -7.26 -6.60
CA ARG A 161 9.60 -7.14 -6.84
C ARG A 161 10.24 -5.99 -6.06
N VAL A 162 9.58 -4.84 -5.96
CA VAL A 162 10.09 -3.71 -5.19
C VAL A 162 10.06 -4.02 -3.70
N ALA A 163 8.98 -4.64 -3.22
CA ALA A 163 8.78 -5.05 -1.84
C ALA A 163 9.84 -6.08 -1.38
N GLN A 164 10.11 -7.11 -2.20
CA GLN A 164 11.18 -8.08 -1.95
C GLN A 164 12.56 -7.41 -1.85
N ARG A 165 12.85 -6.43 -2.72
CA ARG A 165 14.13 -5.68 -2.66
C ARG A 165 14.25 -4.81 -1.41
N ARG A 166 13.12 -4.33 -0.87
CA ARG A 166 13.07 -3.52 0.36
C ARG A 166 12.96 -4.35 1.63
N GLY A 167 12.81 -5.67 1.53
CA GLY A 167 12.67 -6.56 2.69
C GLY A 167 11.27 -6.50 3.33
N CYS A 168 10.23 -6.16 2.56
CA CYS A 168 8.84 -6.15 3.04
C CYS A 168 8.15 -7.51 2.96
N LEU A 169 8.72 -8.44 2.19
CA LEU A 169 8.18 -9.76 1.81
C LEU A 169 9.26 -10.84 1.91
#